data_AF-A0A430UVN1-F1
#
_entry.id   AF-A0A430UVN1-F1
#
_cell.length_a   1.000
_cell.length_b   1.000
_cell.length_c   1.000
_cell.angle_alpha   90.00
_cell.angle_beta   90.00
_cell.angle_gamma   90.00
#
_symmetry.space_group_name_H-M   'P 1'
#
loop_
_entity.id
_entity.type
_entity.pdbx_description
1 polymer ?
#
loop_
_entity_poly.entity_id
_entity_poly.type
_entity_poly.pdbx_seq_one_letter_code
_entity_poly.pdbx_strand_id
1 'polypeptide(L)'
;MPVLLFLHASLGALLLLAVPALALVGLQGFFRPLPGGFFRALRGVAWVAILQVLLGFFLFLQGLRPKDGLHLLYGLLLAAGLHYLGGLEPGAWFYRGLKDPPRRPEVYVALGMLFCVGLLLRVYFTGR
;
A
#
# COMPACT_ATOMS: atom_id res chain seq x y z
N MET A 1 -3.32 20.91 -14.62
CA MET A 1 -2.03 20.75 -13.92
C MET A 1 -2.12 20.91 -12.41
N PRO A 2 -2.54 22.06 -11.83
CA PRO A 2 -2.57 22.24 -10.37
C PRO A 2 -3.51 21.26 -9.66
N VAL A 3 -4.64 20.91 -10.28
CA VAL A 3 -5.58 19.91 -9.74
C VAL A 3 -4.95 18.53 -9.60
N LEU A 4 -4.13 18.09 -10.57
CA LEU A 4 -3.47 16.78 -10.53
C LEU A 4 -2.36 16.73 -9.48
N LEU A 5 -1.60 17.83 -9.34
CA LEU A 5 -0.61 17.96 -8.27
C LEU A 5 -1.28 17.96 -6.89
N PHE A 6 -2.39 18.68 -6.74
CA PHE A 6 -3.18 18.69 -5.52
C PHE A 6 -3.71 17.28 -5.19
N LEU A 7 -4.31 16.60 -6.17
CA LEU A 7 -4.78 15.23 -6.00
C LEU A 7 -3.64 14.28 -5.59
N HIS A 8 -2.49 14.33 -6.27
CA HIS A 8 -1.32 13.53 -5.92
C HIS A 8 -0.83 13.81 -4.49
N ALA A 9 -0.84 15.06 -4.05
CA ALA A 9 -0.48 15.43 -2.69
C ALA A 9 -1.49 14.92 -1.66
N SER A 10 -2.80 15.06 -1.94
CA SER A 10 -3.87 14.61 -1.05
C SER A 10 -3.90 13.10 -0.89
N LEU A 11 -3.74 12.34 -1.97
CA LEU A 11 -3.65 10.88 -1.94
C LEU A 11 -2.38 10.43 -1.19
N GLY A 12 -1.24 11.09 -1.42
CA GLY A 12 -0.01 10.85 -0.66
C GLY A 12 -0.19 11.08 0.84
N ALA A 13 -0.85 12.17 1.24
CA ALA A 13 -1.16 12.46 2.64
C ALA A 13 -2.12 11.43 3.25
N LEU A 14 -3.14 11.01 2.50
CA LEU A 14 -4.04 9.93 2.92
C LEU A 14 -3.28 8.64 3.17
N LEU A 15 -2.38 8.23 2.27
CA LEU A 15 -1.54 7.03 2.44
C LEU A 15 -0.61 7.15 3.66
N LEU A 16 -0.06 8.34 3.89
CA LEU A 16 0.82 8.62 5.03
C LEU A 16 0.12 8.38 6.38
N LEU A 17 -1.19 8.55 6.44
CA LEU A 17 -2.00 8.30 7.64
C LEU A 17 -2.59 6.88 7.66
N ALA A 18 -3.15 6.43 6.54
CA ALA A 18 -3.90 5.19 6.46
C ALA A 18 -3.01 3.95 6.60
N VAL A 19 -1.80 3.95 6.00
CA VAL A 19 -0.90 2.80 6.06
C VAL A 19 -0.41 2.53 7.48
N PRO A 20 0.09 3.53 8.27
CA PRO A 20 0.44 3.31 9.67
C PRO A 20 -0.77 2.90 10.52
N ALA A 21 -1.94 3.50 10.31
CA ALA A 21 -3.15 3.13 11.05
C ALA A 21 -3.54 1.65 10.80
N LEU A 22 -3.52 1.21 9.54
CA LEU A 22 -3.73 -0.20 9.19
C LEU A 22 -2.61 -1.09 9.74
N ALA A 23 -1.36 -0.64 9.79
CA ALA A 23 -0.28 -1.43 10.36
C ALA A 23 -0.51 -1.68 11.85
N LEU A 24 -0.89 -0.66 12.62
CA LEU A 24 -1.21 -0.79 14.04
C LEU A 24 -2.34 -1.80 14.31
N VAL A 25 -3.41 -1.77 13.51
CA VAL A 25 -4.49 -2.76 13.61
C VAL A 25 -4.02 -4.14 13.12
N GLY A 26 -3.25 -4.18 12.04
CA GLY A 26 -2.73 -5.40 11.41
C GLY A 26 -1.79 -6.20 12.32
N LEU A 27 -1.07 -5.55 13.25
CA LEU A 27 -0.24 -6.21 14.26
C LEU A 27 -1.02 -7.20 15.14
N GLN A 28 -2.33 -6.99 15.30
CA GLN A 28 -3.17 -7.93 16.03
C GLN A 28 -3.22 -9.31 15.34
N GLY A 29 -2.90 -9.37 14.03
CA GLY A 29 -2.78 -10.60 13.25
C GLY A 29 -1.77 -11.62 13.79
N PHE A 30 -0.79 -11.20 14.58
CA PHE A 30 0.09 -12.13 15.28
C PHE A 30 -0.67 -12.99 16.29
N PHE A 31 -1.68 -12.40 16.95
CA PHE A 31 -2.36 -13.00 18.10
C PHE A 31 -3.76 -13.53 17.77
N ARG A 32 -4.44 -12.93 16.79
CA ARG A 32 -5.83 -13.26 16.46
C ARG A 32 -6.14 -13.08 14.97
N PRO A 33 -7.17 -13.74 14.44
CA PRO A 33 -7.65 -13.49 13.08
C PRO A 33 -8.04 -12.03 12.87
N LEU A 34 -7.75 -11.50 11.68
CA LEU A 34 -8.15 -10.16 11.29
C LEU A 34 -9.58 -10.16 10.72
N PRO A 35 -10.44 -9.19 11.08
CA PRO A 35 -11.81 -9.14 10.59
C PRO A 35 -11.86 -8.82 9.10
N GLY A 36 -12.86 -9.30 8.35
CA GLY A 36 -13.01 -8.98 6.93
C GLY A 36 -13.11 -7.46 6.63
N GLY A 37 -13.60 -6.67 7.59
CA GLY A 37 -13.57 -5.20 7.51
C GLY A 37 -12.17 -4.61 7.38
N PHE A 38 -11.19 -5.21 8.05
CA PHE A 38 -9.78 -4.83 7.92
C PHE A 38 -9.30 -5.04 6.48
N PHE A 39 -9.56 -6.21 5.90
CA PHE A 39 -9.14 -6.53 4.54
C PHE A 39 -9.82 -5.64 3.49
N ARG A 40 -11.09 -5.26 3.69
CA ARG A 40 -11.76 -4.27 2.84
C ARG A 40 -11.07 -2.90 2.90
N ALA A 41 -10.73 -2.42 4.11
CA ALA A 41 -10.00 -1.17 4.28
C ALA A 41 -8.62 -1.23 3.62
N LEU A 42 -7.88 -2.33 3.84
CA LEU A 42 -6.57 -2.56 3.23
C LEU A 42 -6.63 -2.55 1.70
N ARG A 43 -7.63 -3.21 1.09
CA ARG A 43 -7.84 -3.15 -0.37
C ARG A 43 -8.17 -1.74 -0.86
N GLY A 44 -8.98 -0.99 -0.11
CA GLY A 44 -9.26 0.41 -0.42
C GLY A 44 -7.99 1.26 -0.45
N VAL A 45 -7.14 1.12 0.58
CA VAL A 45 -5.84 1.80 0.66
C VAL A 45 -4.88 1.34 -0.44
N ALA A 46 -4.92 0.06 -0.82
CA ALA A 46 -4.15 -0.44 -1.96
C ALA A 46 -4.55 0.24 -3.27
N TRP A 47 -5.85 0.43 -3.52
CA TRP A 47 -6.32 1.16 -4.70
C TRP A 47 -5.91 2.63 -4.70
N VAL A 48 -5.94 3.28 -3.54
CA VAL A 48 -5.38 4.64 -3.37
C VAL A 48 -3.89 4.66 -3.72
N ALA A 49 -3.11 3.67 -3.26
CA ALA A 49 -1.69 3.56 -3.59
C ALA A 49 -1.44 3.31 -5.07
N ILE A 50 -2.25 2.47 -5.72
CA ILE A 50 -2.17 2.24 -7.17
C ILE A 50 -2.47 3.54 -7.93
N LEU A 51 -3.53 4.26 -7.55
CA LEU A 51 -3.85 5.55 -8.16
C LEU A 51 -2.72 6.58 -7.95
N GLN A 52 -2.13 6.62 -6.76
CA GLN A 52 -0.96 7.46 -6.45
C GLN A 52 0.21 7.15 -7.39
N VAL A 53 0.51 5.87 -7.61
CA VAL A 53 1.59 5.44 -8.51
C VAL A 53 1.30 5.85 -9.95
N LEU A 54 0.10 5.56 -10.46
CA LEU A 54 -0.30 5.93 -11.82
C LEU A 54 -0.17 7.45 -12.04
N LEU A 55 -0.64 8.25 -11.08
CA LEU A 55 -0.56 9.69 -11.14
C LEU A 55 0.89 10.19 -11.02
N GLY A 56 1.71 9.57 -10.17
CA GLY A 56 3.13 9.87 -10.04
C GLY A 56 3.91 9.61 -11.33
N PHE A 57 3.67 8.49 -11.99
CA PHE A 57 4.27 8.21 -13.31
C PHE A 57 3.78 9.19 -14.38
N PHE A 58 2.48 9.50 -14.40
CA PHE A 58 1.93 10.48 -15.35
C PHE A 58 2.57 11.86 -15.22
N LEU A 59 2.75 12.35 -13.98
CA LEU A 59 3.41 13.62 -13.70
C LEU A 59 4.91 13.56 -14.01
N PHE A 60 5.57 12.44 -13.72
CA PHE A 60 6.99 12.22 -14.06
C PHE A 60 7.24 12.31 -15.57
N LEU A 61 6.40 11.66 -16.38
CA LEU A 61 6.50 11.68 -17.84
C LEU A 61 6.29 13.07 -18.45
N GLN A 62 5.69 14.00 -17.70
CA GLN A 62 5.53 15.41 -18.08
C GLN A 62 6.70 16.29 -17.62
N GLY A 63 7.75 15.70 -17.05
CA GLY A 63 8.89 16.44 -16.50
C GLY A 63 8.57 17.19 -15.19
N LEU A 64 7.48 16.83 -14.52
CA LEU A 64 7.09 17.42 -13.23
C LEU A 64 7.72 16.65 -12.07
N ARG A 65 6.93 16.34 -11.02
CA ARG A 65 7.33 15.52 -9.87
C ARG A 65 6.85 14.08 -10.07
N PRO A 66 7.45 13.09 -9.39
CA PRO A 66 8.68 13.14 -8.58
C PRO A 66 9.94 13.40 -9.43
N LYS A 67 11.05 13.84 -8.83
CA LYS A 67 12.33 14.03 -9.56
C LYS A 67 13.28 12.84 -9.41
N ASP A 68 13.08 12.04 -8.36
CA ASP A 68 13.89 10.86 -8.04
C ASP A 68 13.18 9.59 -8.50
N GLY A 69 13.84 8.79 -9.34
CA GLY A 69 13.33 7.49 -9.78
C GLY A 69 13.13 6.49 -8.63
N LEU A 70 13.85 6.64 -7.51
CA LEU A 70 13.64 5.82 -6.32
C LEU A 70 12.26 6.06 -5.70
N HIS A 71 11.69 7.27 -5.82
CA HIS A 71 10.33 7.53 -5.35
C HIS A 71 9.31 6.66 -6.10
N LEU A 72 9.47 6.54 -7.42
CA LEU A 72 8.61 5.72 -8.26
C LEU A 72 8.76 4.22 -7.91
N LEU A 73 10.00 3.75 -7.72
CA LEU A 73 10.26 2.38 -7.33
C LEU A 73 9.62 2.04 -5.98
N TYR A 74 9.86 2.85 -4.94
CA TYR A 74 9.30 2.60 -3.62
C TYR A 74 7.76 2.73 -3.62
N GLY A 75 7.21 3.66 -4.40
CA GLY A 75 5.77 3.80 -4.57
C GLY A 75 5.14 2.56 -5.20
N LEU A 76 5.75 2.04 -6.28
CA LEU A 76 5.32 0.82 -6.95
C LEU A 76 5.38 -0.39 -6.02
N LEU A 77 6.49 -0.56 -5.28
CA LEU A 77 6.64 -1.63 -4.30
C LEU A 77 5.60 -1.53 -3.17
N LEU A 78 5.30 -0.31 -2.70
CA LEU A 78 4.28 -0.09 -1.67
C LEU A 78 2.89 -0.46 -2.19
N ALA A 79 2.52 0.01 -3.39
CA ALA A 79 1.23 -0.29 -3.99
C ALA A 79 1.06 -1.81 -4.23
N ALA A 80 2.09 -2.48 -4.75
CA ALA A 80 2.11 -3.92 -4.92
C ALA A 80 1.96 -4.64 -3.57
N GLY A 81 2.77 -4.27 -2.58
CA GLY A 81 2.71 -4.83 -1.23
C GLY A 81 1.31 -4.77 -0.64
N LEU A 82 0.70 -3.57 -0.60
CA LEU A 82 -0.66 -3.38 -0.10
C LEU A 82 -1.70 -4.21 -0.88
N HIS A 83 -1.57 -4.28 -2.21
CA HIS A 83 -2.49 -5.02 -3.07
C HIS A 83 -2.46 -6.53 -2.79
N TYR A 84 -1.25 -7.12 -2.70
CA TYR A 84 -1.08 -8.54 -2.39
C TYR A 84 -1.53 -8.87 -0.96
N LEU A 85 -1.19 -8.03 0.02
CA LEU A 85 -1.64 -8.22 1.41
C LEU A 85 -3.16 -8.14 1.53
N GLY A 86 -3.82 -7.22 0.82
CA GLY A 86 -5.28 -7.14 0.74
C GLY A 86 -5.92 -8.35 0.04
N GLY A 87 -5.16 -9.05 -0.79
CA GLY A 87 -5.55 -10.29 -1.47
C GLY A 87 -5.32 -11.58 -0.66
N LEU A 88 -4.68 -11.50 0.52
CA LEU A 88 -4.47 -12.64 1.42
C LEU A 88 -5.68 -12.97 2.29
N GLU A 89 -6.77 -12.20 2.21
CA GLU A 89 -8.03 -12.58 2.86
C GLU A 89 -8.43 -14.00 2.40
N PRO A 90 -8.81 -14.92 3.30
CA PRO A 90 -9.26 -16.25 2.91
C PRO A 90 -10.35 -16.18 1.84
N GLY A 91 -10.08 -16.83 0.70
CA GLY A 91 -10.99 -16.79 -0.45
C GLY A 91 -10.90 -15.53 -1.31
N ALA A 92 -9.94 -14.63 -1.12
CA ALA A 92 -9.64 -13.57 -2.10
C ALA A 92 -8.74 -14.10 -3.24
N TRP A 93 -8.57 -13.29 -4.29
CA TRP A 93 -7.92 -13.69 -5.54
C TRP A 93 -6.49 -14.22 -5.31
N PHE A 94 -5.68 -13.53 -4.50
CA PHE A 94 -4.29 -13.92 -4.28
C PHE A 94 -4.22 -15.17 -3.41
N TYR A 95 -5.00 -15.22 -2.33
CA TYR A 95 -5.12 -16.41 -1.48
C TYR A 95 -5.47 -17.67 -2.30
N ARG A 96 -6.45 -17.60 -3.22
CA ARG A 96 -6.83 -18.72 -4.09
C ARG A 96 -5.79 -19.07 -5.15
N GLY A 97 -4.95 -18.11 -5.54
CA GLY A 97 -3.89 -18.31 -6.52
C GLY A 97 -2.63 -18.95 -5.95
N LEU A 98 -2.50 -19.05 -4.63
CA LEU A 98 -1.37 -19.72 -3.99
C LEU A 98 -1.53 -21.24 -4.09
N LYS A 99 -0.45 -21.93 -4.48
CA LYS A 99 -0.39 -23.40 -4.49
C LYS A 99 -0.68 -23.97 -3.10
N ASP A 100 -0.04 -23.39 -2.08
CA ASP A 100 -0.17 -23.77 -0.68
C ASP A 100 -0.53 -22.52 0.15
N PRO A 101 -1.82 -22.15 0.25
CA PRO A 101 -2.21 -20.93 0.94
C PRO A 101 -1.94 -21.05 2.46
N PRO A 102 -1.50 -19.96 3.11
CA PRO A 102 -1.15 -20.00 4.51
C PRO A 102 -2.39 -20.29 5.37
N ARG A 103 -2.21 -21.15 6.39
CA ARG A 103 -3.25 -21.41 7.40
C ARG A 103 -3.59 -20.17 8.22
N ARG A 104 -2.61 -19.28 8.40
CA ARG A 104 -2.72 -18.01 9.16
C ARG A 104 -2.24 -16.83 8.32
N PRO A 105 -3.03 -16.38 7.32
CA PRO A 105 -2.65 -15.24 6.47
C PRO A 105 -2.39 -13.96 7.27
N GLU A 106 -3.08 -13.77 8.40
CA GLU A 106 -2.95 -12.59 9.26
C GLU A 106 -1.53 -12.35 9.81
N VAL A 107 -0.71 -13.40 9.98
CA VAL A 107 0.70 -13.25 10.40
C VAL A 107 1.53 -12.61 9.28
N TYR A 108 1.31 -13.05 8.04
CA TYR A 108 1.96 -12.49 6.86
C TYR A 108 1.50 -11.06 6.58
N VAL A 109 0.22 -10.78 6.85
CA VAL A 109 -0.32 -9.41 6.80
C VAL A 109 0.35 -8.52 7.84
N ALA A 110 0.49 -8.98 9.09
CA ALA A 110 1.16 -8.20 10.13
C ALA A 110 2.62 -7.84 9.76
N LEU A 111 3.40 -8.83 9.32
CA LEU A 111 4.78 -8.63 8.86
C LEU A 111 4.84 -7.74 7.60
N GLY A 112 3.98 -8.01 6.62
CA GLY A 112 3.91 -7.26 5.38
C GLY A 112 3.52 -5.80 5.60
N MET A 113 2.64 -5.51 6.57
CA MET A 113 2.27 -4.14 6.91
C MET A 113 3.43 -3.37 7.54
N LEU A 114 4.25 -4.01 8.38
CA LEU A 114 5.49 -3.39 8.90
C LEU A 114 6.46 -3.07 7.75
N PHE A 115 6.60 -3.98 6.79
CA PHE A 115 7.38 -3.73 5.57
C PHE A 115 6.80 -2.56 4.75
N CYS A 116 5.48 -2.49 4.59
CA CYS A 116 4.81 -1.39 3.89
C CYS A 116 5.01 -0.03 4.60
N VAL A 117 5.06 0.00 5.93
CA VAL A 117 5.43 1.22 6.67
C VAL A 117 6.85 1.65 6.35
N GLY A 118 7.80 0.70 6.29
CA GLY A 118 9.17 0.99 5.86
C GLY A 118 9.23 1.58 4.45
N LEU A 119 8.50 0.98 3.49
CA LEU A 119 8.39 1.52 2.14
C LEU A 119 7.75 2.90 2.09
N LEU A 120 6.69 3.14 2.86
CA LEU A 120 6.04 4.45 2.97
C LEU A 120 7.01 5.54 3.43
N LEU A 121 7.84 5.24 4.44
CA LEU A 121 8.89 6.16 4.89
C LEU A 121 9.88 6.45 3.75
N ARG A 122 10.31 5.42 3.01
CA ARG A 122 11.20 5.60 1.85
C ARG A 122 10.55 6.45 0.75
N VAL A 123 9.28 6.23 0.43
CA VAL A 123 8.50 7.05 -0.51
C VAL A 123 8.47 8.51 -0.05
N TYR A 124 8.19 8.75 1.22
CA TYR A 124 8.11 10.09 1.77
C TYR A 124 9.45 10.84 1.70
N PHE A 125 10.56 10.19 2.05
CA PHE A 125 11.88 10.83 2.02
C PHE A 125 12.43 11.05 0.61
N THR A 126 12.13 10.17 -0.34
CA THR A 126 12.56 10.30 -1.74
C THR A 126 11.66 11.20 -2.59
N GLY A 127 10.46 11.53 -2.10
CA GLY A 127 9.49 12.36 -2.82
C GLY A 127 9.56 13.86 -2.55
N ARG A 128 10.47 14.28 -1.67
CA ARG A 128 10.62 15.69 -1.26
C ARG A 128 11.24 16.55 -2.36
#